data_AF-A0A9N9IC02-F1
#
_entry.id   AF-A0A9N9IC02-F1
#
_cell.length_a   1.000
_cell.length_b   1.000
_cell.length_c   1.000
_cell.angle_alpha   90.00
_cell.angle_beta   90.00
_cell.angle_gamma   90.00
#
_symmetry.space_group_name_H-M   'P 1'
#
loop_
_entity.id
_entity.type
_entity.pdbx_description
1 polymer ?
#
loop_
_entity_poly.entity_id
_entity_poly.type
_entity_poly.pdbx_seq_one_letter_code
_entity_poly.pdbx_strand_id
1 'polypeptide(L)'
;GTQKLSKHVGYSTTLSIPPELIAPGRRPSTAVDYQLFGVVYHHGKSATGGHYTADILRDENEWLHIDDTTISSISADEVTM
;
A
#
# COMPACT_ATOMS: atom_id res chain seq x y z
N GLY A 1 -2.99 10.94 -25.18
CA GLY A 1 -3.40 11.46 -23.86
C GLY A 1 -3.06 10.42 -22.80
N THR A 2 -2.85 10.84 -21.56
CA THR A 2 -2.53 9.94 -20.44
C THR A 2 -3.71 9.01 -20.12
N GLN A 3 -3.43 7.73 -19.87
CA GLN A 3 -4.44 6.73 -19.52
C GLN A 3 -4.09 6.10 -18.16
N LYS A 4 -5.11 5.81 -17.35
CA LYS A 4 -4.94 5.09 -16.08
C LYS A 4 -4.88 3.59 -16.36
N LEU A 5 -3.85 2.92 -15.83
CA LEU A 5 -3.80 1.46 -15.79
C LEU A 5 -4.60 0.98 -14.57
N SER A 6 -5.71 0.29 -14.81
CA SER A 6 -6.61 -0.22 -13.74
C SER A 6 -6.34 -1.69 -13.37
N LYS A 7 -5.15 -2.21 -13.68
CA LYS A 7 -4.77 -3.57 -13.31
C LYS A 7 -4.57 -3.62 -11.79
N HIS A 8 -5.31 -4.49 -11.10
CA HIS A 8 -5.09 -4.77 -9.69
C HIS A 8 -3.70 -5.41 -9.48
N VAL A 9 -3.01 -4.98 -8.43
CA VAL A 9 -1.72 -5.51 -8.01
C VAL A 9 -1.88 -5.96 -6.56
N GLY A 10 -1.85 -7.27 -6.33
CA GLY A 10 -1.93 -7.81 -4.98
C GLY A 10 -0.65 -7.53 -4.20
N TYR A 11 -0.80 -7.30 -2.90
CA TYR A 11 0.28 -7.07 -1.95
C TYR A 11 -0.09 -7.66 -0.59
N SER A 12 0.93 -7.92 0.24
CA SER A 12 0.78 -8.37 1.63
C SER A 12 1.06 -7.25 2.62
N THR A 13 0.70 -7.44 3.88
CA THR A 13 1.03 -6.49 4.97
C THR A 13 2.52 -6.47 5.33
N THR A 14 3.31 -7.39 4.80
CA THR A 14 4.76 -7.44 4.94
C THR A 14 5.42 -7.61 3.57
N LEU A 15 6.65 -7.11 3.44
CA LEU A 15 7.46 -7.26 2.23
C LEU A 15 8.91 -7.53 2.62
N SER A 16 9.46 -8.67 2.18
CA SER A 16 10.87 -8.98 2.34
C SER A 16 11.62 -8.66 1.05
N ILE A 17 12.62 -7.78 1.12
CA ILE A 17 13.47 -7.42 -0.02
C ILE A 17 14.79 -8.20 0.07
N PRO A 18 15.06 -9.12 -0.87
CA PRO A 18 16.30 -9.86 -0.91
C PRO A 18 17.54 -8.97 -1.17
N PRO A 19 18.72 -9.30 -0.61
CA PRO A 19 19.95 -8.52 -0.81
C PRO A 19 20.34 -8.31 -2.27
N GLU A 20 20.07 -9.27 -3.15
CA GLU A 20 20.41 -9.22 -4.57
C GLU A 20 19.70 -8.09 -5.32
N LEU A 21 18.54 -7.63 -4.84
CA LEU A 21 17.80 -6.50 -5.40
C LEU A 21 18.38 -5.14 -4.95
N ILE A 22 19.24 -5.13 -3.94
CA ILE A 22 19.88 -3.92 -3.43
C ILE A 22 21.22 -3.69 -4.14
N ALA A 23 21.49 -2.42 -4.44
CA ALA A 23 22.73 -1.99 -5.08
C ALA A 23 23.98 -2.51 -4.33
N PRO A 24 25.02 -3.00 -5.02
CA PRO A 24 26.16 -3.67 -4.38
C PRO A 24 26.82 -2.88 -3.24
N GLY A 25 26.95 -1.56 -3.38
CA GLY A 25 27.57 -0.70 -2.36
C GLY A 25 26.74 -0.48 -1.09
N ARG A 26 25.50 -0.95 -1.04
CA ARG A 26 24.59 -0.84 0.12
C ARG A 26 23.94 -2.19 0.48
N ARG A 27 24.43 -3.28 -0.12
CA ARG A 27 23.80 -4.60 0.00
C ARG A 27 23.92 -5.11 1.45
N PRO A 28 22.79 -5.39 2.12
CA PRO A 28 22.81 -6.00 3.45
C PRO A 28 23.22 -7.48 3.37
N SER A 29 23.60 -8.06 4.51
CA SER A 29 23.89 -9.50 4.59
C SER A 29 22.63 -10.38 4.59
N THR A 30 21.49 -9.82 4.99
CA THR A 30 20.19 -10.51 5.09
C THR A 30 19.12 -9.70 4.37
N ALA A 31 17.97 -10.32 4.11
CA ALA A 31 16.81 -9.61 3.59
C ALA A 31 16.40 -8.46 4.52
N VAL A 32 15.79 -7.43 3.92
CA VAL A 32 15.23 -6.29 4.65
C VAL A 32 13.72 -6.44 4.66
N ASP A 33 13.15 -6.58 5.85
CA ASP A 33 11.71 -6.74 6.04
C ASP A 33 11.05 -5.38 6.27
N TYR A 34 9.95 -5.16 5.56
CA TYR A 34 9.11 -3.96 5.65
C TYR A 34 7.71 -4.37 6.09
N GLN A 35 7.10 -3.51 6.90
CA GLN A 35 5.69 -3.61 7.27
C GLN A 35 4.90 -2.53 6.51
N LEU A 36 3.83 -2.93 5.86
CA LEU A 36 2.86 -2.03 5.26
C LEU A 36 2.16 -1.27 6.39
N PHE A 37 2.22 0.07 6.34
CA PHE A 37 1.55 0.93 7.30
C PHE A 37 0.51 1.85 6.66
N GLY A 38 0.45 1.88 5.33
CA GLY A 38 -0.49 2.72 4.62
C GLY A 38 -0.64 2.37 3.15
N VAL A 39 -1.85 2.50 2.63
CA VAL A 39 -2.19 2.36 1.21
C VAL A 39 -3.03 3.57 0.80
N VAL A 40 -2.76 4.15 -0.37
CA VAL A 40 -3.58 5.22 -0.95
C VAL A 40 -4.17 4.73 -2.26
N TYR A 41 -5.49 4.78 -2.37
CA TYR A 41 -6.22 4.36 -3.55
C TYR A 41 -6.66 5.57 -4.36
N HIS A 42 -6.60 5.42 -5.67
CA HIS A 42 -7.22 6.36 -6.59
C HIS A 42 -8.43 5.70 -7.23
N HIS A 43 -9.60 6.28 -7.03
CA HIS A 43 -10.88 5.88 -7.61
C HIS A 43 -11.19 6.78 -8.80
N GLY A 44 -11.41 6.21 -9.97
CA GLY A 44 -11.66 7.00 -11.19
C GLY A 44 -11.12 6.32 -12.42
N LYS A 45 -11.71 6.63 -13.58
CA LYS A 45 -11.31 6.07 -14.89
C LYS A 45 -10.23 6.89 -15.58
N SER A 46 -10.14 8.19 -15.27
CA SER A 46 -9.17 9.12 -15.83
C SER A 46 -7.88 9.13 -15.01
N ALA A 47 -6.77 9.55 -15.61
CA ALA A 47 -5.56 9.92 -14.87
C ALA A 47 -5.59 11.38 -14.37
N THR A 48 -6.53 12.20 -14.84
CA THR A 48 -6.61 13.64 -14.53
C THR A 48 -7.63 14.00 -13.45
N GLY A 49 -8.40 13.03 -12.96
CA GLY A 49 -9.41 13.28 -11.93
C GLY A 49 -10.00 11.99 -11.38
N GLY A 50 -10.36 12.05 -10.10
CA GLY A 50 -10.92 10.95 -9.33
C GLY A 50 -11.02 11.28 -7.85
N HIS A 51 -11.29 10.27 -7.05
CA HIS A 51 -11.42 10.33 -5.60
C HIS A 51 -10.28 9.54 -4.94
N TYR A 52 -9.84 9.96 -3.77
CA TYR A 52 -8.74 9.31 -3.05
C TYR A 52 -9.19 8.87 -1.67
N THR A 53 -8.92 7.61 -1.35
CA THR A 53 -9.10 7.06 0.00
C THR A 53 -7.78 6.47 0.47
N ALA A 54 -7.66 6.23 1.78
CA ALA A 54 -6.47 5.62 2.33
C ALA A 54 -6.79 4.60 3.41
N ASP A 55 -6.03 3.52 3.45
CA ASP A 55 -6.00 2.61 4.60
C ASP A 55 -4.73 2.88 5.38
N ILE A 56 -4.83 3.07 6.68
CA ILE A 56 -3.69 3.39 7.55
C ILE A 56 -3.67 2.43 8.74
N LEU A 57 -2.48 1.92 9.05
CA LEU A 57 -2.22 1.13 10.24
C LEU A 57 -2.04 2.06 11.44
N ARG A 58 -2.97 2.03 12.37
CA ARG A 58 -2.88 2.61 13.71
C ARG A 58 -2.48 1.51 14.70
N ASP A 59 -1.80 1.87 15.78
CA ASP A 59 -1.50 1.11 17.00
C ASP A 59 -1.74 -0.43 16.95
N GLU A 60 -0.66 -1.22 17.07
CA GLU A 60 -0.67 -2.69 17.24
C GLU A 60 -1.77 -3.46 16.47
N ASN A 61 -1.88 -3.21 15.16
CA ASN A 61 -2.69 -3.95 14.17
C ASN A 61 -4.13 -3.45 13.91
N GLU A 62 -4.47 -2.22 14.30
CA GLU A 62 -5.74 -1.63 13.90
C GLU A 62 -5.64 -0.93 12.54
N TRP A 63 -6.35 -1.43 11.53
CA TRP A 63 -6.44 -0.73 10.25
C TRP A 63 -7.66 0.19 10.21
N LEU A 64 -7.44 1.39 9.68
CA LEU A 64 -8.47 2.40 9.49
C LEU A 64 -8.58 2.74 8.01
N HIS A 65 -9.77 2.58 7.44
CA HIS A 65 -10.15 3.15 6.16
C HIS A 65 -10.57 4.60 6.35
N ILE A 66 -10.01 5.49 5.54
CA ILE A 66 -10.26 6.93 5.56
C ILE A 66 -10.79 7.33 4.19
N ASP A 67 -12.03 7.81 4.19
CA ASP A 67 -12.76 8.34 3.04
C ASP A 67 -13.28 9.75 3.39
N ASP A 68 -12.50 10.77 3.02
CA ASP A 68 -12.69 12.17 3.41
C ASP A 68 -12.91 12.35 4.92
N THR A 69 -14.16 12.62 5.33
CA THR A 69 -14.54 12.80 6.74
C THR A 69 -15.00 11.52 7.42
N THR A 70 -15.09 10.41 6.68
CA THR A 70 -15.53 9.10 7.16
C THR A 70 -14.32 8.26 7.50
N ILE A 71 -14.30 7.73 8.72
CA ILE A 71 -13.24 6.84 9.21
C ILE A 71 -13.90 5.57 9.74
N SER A 72 -13.45 4.41 9.29
CA SER A 72 -13.96 3.11 9.73
C SER A 72 -12.82 2.13 9.97
N SER A 73 -12.95 1.27 11.00
CA SER A 73 -12.01 0.18 11.21
C SER A 73 -12.25 -0.92 10.17
N ILE A 74 -11.16 -1.49 9.64
CA ILE A 74 -11.16 -2.59 8.68
C ILE A 74 -10.16 -3.66 9.13
N SER A 75 -10.29 -4.88 8.60
CA SER A 75 -9.34 -5.94 8.84
C SER A 75 -8.10 -5.83 7.95
N ALA A 76 -6.99 -6.47 8.36
CA ALA A 76 -5.79 -6.56 7.52
C ALA A 76 -6.05 -7.32 6.21
N ASP A 77 -6.97 -8.29 6.22
CA ASP A 77 -7.35 -9.03 5.02
C ASP A 77 -8.00 -8.10 3.99
N GLU A 78 -8.91 -7.21 4.44
CA GLU A 78 -9.54 -6.19 3.59
C GLU A 78 -8.55 -5.21 2.97
N VAL A 79 -7.46 -4.88 3.66
CA VAL A 79 -6.40 -4.01 3.13
C VAL A 79 -5.65 -4.69 1.98
N THR A 80 -5.52 -6.02 2.00
CA THR A 80 -4.72 -6.80 1.04
C THR A 80 -5.54 -7.38 -0.13
N MET A 81 -6.85 -7.12 -0.16
CA MET A 81 -7.78 -7.60 -1.21
C MET A 81 -7.74 -6.78 -2.50
#